data_AF-A0A9D8G519-F1
#
_entry.id   AF-A0A9D8G519-F1
#
_cell.length_a   1.000
_cell.length_b   1.000
_cell.length_c   1.000
_cell.angle_alpha   90.00
_cell.angle_beta   90.00
_cell.angle_gamma   90.00
#
_symmetry.space_group_name_H-M   'P 1'
#
loop_
_entity.id
_entity.type
_entity.pdbx_description
1 polymer ?
#
loop_
_entity_poly.entity_id
_entity_poly.type
_entity_poly.pdbx_seq_one_letter_code
_entity_poly.pdbx_strand_id
1 'polypeptide(L)'
;MCCFSGFSQRVLLFANGYLGPKEDKTPRNNGINLHPNHSWYEYNDSTIQSFQPLGSLPGYWYCYDDTLIKRFKPKAALYVSGHHPISTSTHRSKLCYGLSWLFTKILFIRSKNGFGLNKRPNPMGFNLRYENGKICGRNMLRFLKDSLPSVGERDTLDIVCHSMGYAYTLGILTQIDTRFHLGKILILSPESPRQMGYDWNRFDEVWQYGSNLGEKKADLIVFQDGIAPQAAVKNLDQLLPGKGGRLFVPKTAPRGSCYSHHLSKFDWFLSIRPGDYGYFGP
;
A
#
# COMPACT_ATOMS: atom_id res chain seq x y z
N MET A 1 6.15 28.83 -32.81
CA MET A 1 6.32 28.25 -31.46
C MET A 1 4.94 27.90 -30.92
N CYS A 2 4.52 26.64 -31.05
CA CYS A 2 3.27 26.20 -30.42
C CYS A 2 3.56 25.95 -28.94
N CYS A 3 3.04 26.81 -28.06
CA CYS A 3 2.97 26.52 -26.64
C CYS A 3 1.98 25.38 -26.43
N PHE A 4 2.48 24.15 -26.29
CA PHE A 4 1.68 23.09 -25.68
C PHE A 4 1.55 23.44 -24.19
N SER A 5 0.48 24.15 -23.83
CA SER A 5 -0.01 24.16 -22.45
C SER A 5 -0.59 22.78 -22.16
N GLY A 6 0.28 21.81 -21.92
CA GLY A 6 -0.13 20.48 -21.49
C GLY A 6 -0.81 20.60 -20.13
N PHE A 7 -2.08 20.20 -20.05
CA PHE A 7 -2.74 20.00 -18.76
C PHE A 7 -1.91 19.03 -17.92
N SER A 8 -1.61 19.39 -16.67
CA SER A 8 -0.93 18.50 -15.72
C SER A 8 -1.73 17.18 -15.64
N GLN A 9 -1.06 16.08 -15.97
CA GLN A 9 -1.64 14.75 -15.96
C GLN A 9 -1.52 14.14 -14.55
N ARG A 10 -2.34 13.12 -14.30
CA ARG A 10 -2.35 12.37 -13.05
C ARG A 10 -2.07 10.90 -13.30
N VAL A 11 -1.17 10.33 -12.54
CA VAL A 11 -0.87 8.88 -12.54
C VAL A 11 -1.24 8.32 -11.19
N LEU A 12 -1.91 7.16 -11.18
CA LEU A 12 -2.29 6.47 -9.96
C LEU A 12 -1.48 5.17 -9.84
N LEU A 13 -0.69 5.03 -8.77
CA LEU A 13 0.16 3.87 -8.52
C LEU A 13 -0.44 2.99 -7.43
N PHE A 14 -0.61 1.71 -7.73
CA PHE A 14 -1.08 0.67 -6.81
C PHE A 14 0.05 -0.27 -6.43
N ALA A 15 0.46 -0.24 -5.15
CA ALA A 15 1.46 -1.14 -4.58
C ALA A 15 0.79 -2.15 -3.64
N ASN A 16 0.60 -3.38 -4.13
CA ASN A 16 -0.04 -4.43 -3.34
C ASN A 16 0.91 -4.96 -2.23
N GLY A 17 0.35 -5.75 -1.33
CA GLY A 17 1.10 -6.48 -0.32
C GLY A 17 1.21 -7.97 -0.62
N TYR A 18 1.21 -8.77 0.44
CA TYR A 18 1.31 -10.22 0.35
C TYR A 18 0.14 -10.87 -0.42
N LEU A 19 0.45 -11.69 -1.43
CA LEU A 19 -0.52 -12.38 -2.30
C LEU A 19 -1.07 -13.68 -1.71
N GLY A 20 -0.51 -14.12 -0.57
CA GLY A 20 -0.99 -15.29 0.16
C GLY A 20 -0.06 -16.51 0.05
N PRO A 21 -0.35 -17.57 0.81
CA PRO A 21 0.57 -18.71 0.99
C PRO A 21 0.88 -19.52 -0.26
N LYS A 22 0.02 -19.44 -1.29
CA LYS A 22 0.23 -20.12 -2.58
C LYS A 22 1.35 -19.45 -3.38
N GLU A 23 1.48 -18.13 -3.23
CA GLU A 23 2.45 -17.29 -3.96
C GLU A 23 3.77 -17.09 -3.20
N ASP A 24 3.95 -17.72 -2.03
CA ASP A 24 5.17 -17.60 -1.21
C ASP A 24 6.46 -17.97 -1.96
N LYS A 25 6.35 -18.85 -2.98
CA LYS A 25 7.48 -19.32 -3.80
C LYS A 25 7.58 -18.59 -5.14
N THR A 26 6.63 -17.73 -5.46
CA THR A 26 6.58 -17.04 -6.74
C THR A 26 7.78 -16.10 -6.83
N PRO A 27 8.58 -16.18 -7.91
CA PRO A 27 9.71 -15.29 -8.10
C PRO A 27 9.29 -13.82 -8.04
N ARG A 28 10.14 -12.99 -7.43
CA ARG A 28 9.88 -11.56 -7.31
C ARG A 28 9.95 -10.90 -8.68
N ASN A 29 9.00 -10.02 -8.95
CA ASN A 29 8.97 -9.16 -10.12
C ASN A 29 8.94 -7.68 -9.67
N ASN A 30 9.90 -6.86 -10.13
CA ASN A 30 9.93 -5.40 -9.88
C ASN A 30 9.52 -4.59 -11.14
N GLY A 31 8.73 -5.21 -12.00
CA GLY A 31 8.14 -4.63 -13.19
C GLY A 31 6.91 -3.77 -12.87
N ILE A 32 6.39 -3.14 -13.92
CA ILE A 32 5.27 -2.21 -13.88
C ILE A 32 4.20 -2.71 -14.86
N ASN A 33 2.93 -2.62 -14.44
CA ASN A 33 1.79 -3.00 -15.27
C ASN A 33 0.81 -1.85 -15.45
N LEU A 34 0.14 -1.85 -16.60
CA LEU A 34 -0.98 -0.96 -16.89
C LEU A 34 -2.31 -1.72 -16.78
N HIS A 35 -3.32 -1.05 -16.24
CA HIS A 35 -4.72 -1.45 -16.41
C HIS A 35 -5.28 -0.91 -17.74
N PRO A 36 -6.09 -1.65 -18.52
CA PRO A 36 -6.68 -2.97 -18.25
C PRO A 36 -5.96 -4.16 -18.90
N ASN A 37 -4.88 -3.93 -19.65
CA ASN A 37 -4.37 -4.95 -20.60
C ASN A 37 -3.53 -6.07 -19.96
N HIS A 38 -3.29 -6.04 -18.64
CA HIS A 38 -2.61 -7.10 -17.87
C HIS A 38 -1.24 -7.58 -18.43
N SER A 39 -0.62 -6.83 -19.34
CA SER A 39 0.73 -7.10 -19.84
C SER A 39 1.76 -6.66 -18.80
N TRP A 40 2.65 -7.57 -18.40
CA TRP A 40 3.73 -7.23 -17.46
C TRP A 40 4.99 -6.83 -18.18
N TYR A 41 5.59 -5.73 -17.78
CA TYR A 41 6.85 -5.27 -18.33
C TYR A 41 7.91 -5.32 -17.24
N GLU A 42 8.84 -6.27 -17.37
CA GLU A 42 10.05 -6.31 -16.55
C GLU A 42 11.23 -5.80 -17.37
N TYR A 43 12.05 -4.95 -16.75
CA TYR A 43 13.26 -4.41 -17.35
C TYR A 43 14.47 -5.17 -16.83
N ASN A 44 15.10 -5.96 -17.71
CA ASN A 44 16.41 -6.56 -17.46
C ASN A 44 17.46 -5.88 -18.34
N ASP A 45 18.32 -5.10 -17.69
CA ASP A 45 19.63 -4.53 -18.11
C ASP A 45 19.84 -4.02 -19.56
N SER A 46 18.78 -3.85 -20.35
CA SER A 46 18.73 -3.18 -21.67
C SER A 46 17.45 -3.51 -22.47
N THR A 47 16.69 -4.57 -22.13
CA THR A 47 15.52 -5.01 -22.92
C THR A 47 14.20 -4.97 -22.14
N ILE A 48 13.10 -4.71 -22.85
CA ILE A 48 11.72 -4.83 -22.35
C ILE A 48 11.27 -6.26 -22.68
N GLN A 49 11.02 -7.10 -21.67
CA GLN A 49 10.34 -8.37 -21.89
C GLN A 49 8.91 -8.31 -21.34
N SER A 50 7.95 -8.63 -22.21
CA SER A 50 6.57 -8.85 -21.81
C SER A 50 6.46 -10.19 -21.08
N PHE A 51 5.97 -10.20 -19.84
CA PHE A 51 5.70 -11.41 -19.07
C PHE A 51 4.18 -11.59 -18.86
N GLN A 52 3.74 -12.83 -18.76
CA GLN A 52 2.40 -13.22 -18.30
C GLN A 52 2.57 -13.75 -16.87
N PRO A 53 1.98 -13.17 -15.82
CA PRO A 53 2.17 -13.67 -14.47
C PRO A 53 1.44 -14.99 -14.30
N LEU A 54 2.11 -15.92 -13.66
CA LEU A 54 1.41 -16.83 -12.75
C LEU A 54 0.89 -16.01 -11.57
N GLY A 55 -0.42 -15.86 -11.44
CA GLY A 55 -1.08 -15.17 -10.32
C GLY A 55 -1.49 -13.74 -10.68
N SER A 56 -2.69 -13.59 -11.23
CA SER A 56 -3.19 -12.32 -11.71
C SER A 56 -3.49 -11.35 -10.53
N LEU A 57 -2.77 -10.22 -10.50
CA LEU A 57 -3.06 -9.04 -9.65
C LEU A 57 -4.51 -8.47 -9.66
N PRO A 58 -5.38 -8.64 -10.69
CA PRO A 58 -6.70 -8.01 -10.73
C PRO A 58 -7.61 -8.42 -9.56
N GLY A 59 -7.42 -9.62 -9.01
CA GLY A 59 -8.17 -10.07 -7.84
C GLY A 59 -7.71 -9.41 -6.52
N TYR A 60 -6.52 -8.80 -6.49
CA TYR A 60 -5.96 -8.28 -5.23
C TYR A 60 -6.71 -7.07 -4.70
N TRP A 61 -7.12 -6.18 -5.60
CA TRP A 61 -7.70 -4.89 -5.24
C TRP A 61 -9.21 -4.92 -5.07
N TYR A 62 -9.90 -6.03 -5.37
CA TYR A 62 -11.35 -6.21 -5.07
C TYR A 62 -12.22 -4.98 -5.43
N CYS A 63 -12.02 -4.40 -6.62
CA CYS A 63 -12.70 -3.19 -7.14
C CYS A 63 -12.40 -1.87 -6.39
N TYR A 64 -11.43 -1.85 -5.46
CA TYR A 64 -10.90 -0.62 -4.89
C TYR A 64 -10.31 0.28 -5.95
N ASP A 65 -9.51 -0.33 -6.81
CA ASP A 65 -8.84 0.32 -7.91
C ASP A 65 -9.86 0.88 -8.91
N ASP A 66 -10.89 0.13 -9.30
CA ASP A 66 -11.99 0.65 -10.14
C ASP A 66 -12.62 1.91 -9.56
N THR A 67 -12.91 1.90 -8.25
CA THR A 67 -13.49 3.05 -7.55
C THR A 67 -12.56 4.25 -7.57
N LEU A 68 -11.27 4.03 -7.33
CA LEU A 68 -10.26 5.08 -7.29
C LEU A 68 -9.95 5.63 -8.68
N ILE A 69 -9.84 4.78 -9.69
CA ILE A 69 -9.69 5.17 -11.09
C ILE A 69 -10.88 6.03 -11.52
N LYS A 70 -12.11 5.66 -11.12
CA LYS A 70 -13.31 6.47 -11.38
C LYS A 70 -13.29 7.83 -10.66
N ARG A 71 -12.79 7.88 -9.42
CA ARG A 71 -12.68 9.12 -8.63
C ARG A 71 -11.64 10.08 -9.22
N PHE A 72 -10.43 9.59 -9.45
CA PHE A 72 -9.29 10.42 -9.86
C PHE A 72 -9.21 10.68 -11.37
N LYS A 73 -9.83 9.80 -12.19
CA LYS A 73 -9.73 9.81 -13.66
C LYS A 73 -8.27 9.99 -14.15
N PRO A 74 -7.33 9.14 -13.68
CA PRO A 74 -5.93 9.29 -14.01
C PRO A 74 -5.68 9.03 -15.49
N LYS A 75 -4.61 9.62 -16.03
CA LYS A 75 -4.09 9.33 -17.36
C LYS A 75 -3.68 7.87 -17.50
N ALA A 76 -3.09 7.32 -16.42
CA ALA A 76 -2.69 5.93 -16.33
C ALA A 76 -2.80 5.40 -14.89
N ALA A 77 -3.18 4.14 -14.76
CA ALA A 77 -3.13 3.39 -13.51
C ALA A 77 -2.01 2.35 -13.61
N LEU A 78 -1.02 2.48 -12.74
CA LEU A 78 0.17 1.62 -12.66
C LEU A 78 0.03 0.64 -11.50
N TYR A 79 0.48 -0.59 -11.69
CA TYR A 79 0.46 -1.63 -10.66
C TYR A 79 1.85 -2.20 -10.48
N VAL A 80 2.27 -2.33 -9.23
CA VAL A 80 3.57 -2.89 -8.84
C VAL A 80 3.37 -3.95 -7.75
N SER A 81 4.23 -4.98 -7.78
CA SER A 81 4.14 -6.10 -6.85
C SER A 81 4.99 -5.89 -5.60
N GLY A 82 4.39 -5.44 -4.48
CA GLY A 82 5.05 -5.39 -3.18
C GLY A 82 5.13 -6.74 -2.44
N HIS A 83 4.63 -7.81 -3.07
CA HIS A 83 4.60 -9.16 -2.52
C HIS A 83 5.99 -9.70 -2.18
N HIS A 84 6.14 -10.17 -0.94
CA HIS A 84 7.32 -10.90 -0.50
C HIS A 84 6.88 -12.10 0.36
N PRO A 85 7.69 -13.17 0.43
CA PRO A 85 7.33 -14.36 1.19
C PRO A 85 7.07 -14.05 2.67
N ILE A 86 6.27 -14.86 3.35
CA ILE A 86 5.97 -14.67 4.78
C ILE A 86 7.22 -14.59 5.67
N SER A 87 8.36 -15.15 5.23
CA SER A 87 9.65 -15.04 5.93
C SER A 87 10.16 -13.61 6.09
N THR A 88 9.71 -12.69 5.22
CA THR A 88 10.06 -11.26 5.30
C THR A 88 9.08 -10.44 6.13
N SER A 89 7.96 -11.03 6.57
CA SER A 89 6.95 -10.36 7.39
C SER A 89 7.35 -10.24 8.86
N THR A 90 6.58 -9.50 9.65
CA THR A 90 6.58 -9.52 11.14
C THR A 90 6.40 -10.93 11.70
N HIS A 91 5.66 -11.80 11.01
CA HIS A 91 5.45 -13.18 11.43
C HIS A 91 6.67 -14.07 11.19
N ARG A 92 7.47 -13.83 10.15
CA ARG A 92 8.66 -14.64 9.76
C ARG A 92 8.38 -16.10 9.38
N SER A 93 7.25 -16.67 9.78
CA SER A 93 6.85 -18.03 9.47
C SER A 93 5.34 -18.21 9.57
N LYS A 94 4.83 -19.25 8.90
CA LYS A 94 3.40 -19.65 8.96
C LYS A 94 3.00 -20.09 10.37
N LEU A 95 3.92 -20.70 11.11
CA LEU A 95 3.69 -21.13 12.50
C LEU A 95 3.45 -19.92 13.42
N CYS A 96 4.33 -18.92 13.35
CA CYS A 96 4.18 -17.69 14.13
C CYS A 96 2.91 -16.90 13.74
N TYR A 97 2.49 -16.98 12.49
CA TYR A 97 1.17 -16.48 12.05
C TYR A 97 0.02 -17.26 12.67
N GLY A 98 0.03 -18.59 12.57
CA GLY A 98 -1.01 -19.44 13.16
C GLY A 98 -1.17 -19.26 14.67
N LEU A 99 -0.05 -19.13 15.39
CA LEU A 99 -0.06 -18.85 16.83
C LEU A 99 -0.68 -17.48 17.14
N SER A 100 -0.25 -16.43 16.43
CA SER A 100 -0.83 -15.07 16.59
C SER A 100 -2.33 -15.07 16.32
N TRP A 101 -2.76 -15.73 15.24
CA TRP A 101 -4.18 -15.88 14.90
C TRP A 101 -4.96 -16.60 16.00
N LEU A 102 -4.43 -17.71 16.53
CA LEU A 102 -5.06 -18.46 17.62
C LEU A 102 -5.27 -17.57 18.84
N PHE A 103 -4.24 -16.82 19.26
CA PHE A 103 -4.35 -15.89 20.39
C PHE A 103 -5.42 -14.82 20.20
N THR A 104 -5.68 -14.35 18.97
CA THR A 104 -6.76 -13.38 18.72
C THR A 104 -8.16 -13.97 18.87
N LYS A 105 -8.31 -15.30 18.70
CA LYS A 105 -9.61 -16.00 18.74
C LYS A 105 -10.01 -16.44 20.15
N ILE A 106 -9.07 -16.43 21.08
CA ILE A 106 -9.31 -16.80 22.46
C ILE A 106 -10.10 -15.66 23.16
N LEU A 107 -11.43 -15.78 23.15
CA LEU A 107 -12.40 -14.75 23.55
C LEU A 107 -12.27 -14.25 25.00
N PHE A 108 -11.67 -15.02 25.91
CA PHE A 108 -11.44 -14.59 27.29
C PHE A 108 -10.32 -13.54 27.43
N ILE A 109 -9.48 -13.38 26.40
CA ILE A 109 -8.41 -12.37 26.39
C ILE A 109 -9.03 -11.02 26.02
N ARG A 110 -9.50 -10.28 27.03
CA ARG A 110 -10.02 -8.91 26.89
C ARG A 110 -8.91 -7.85 26.73
N SER A 111 -7.78 -8.22 26.13
CA SER A 111 -6.62 -7.34 26.00
C SER A 111 -6.84 -6.28 24.93
N LYS A 112 -6.55 -5.02 25.28
CA LYS A 112 -6.45 -3.87 24.36
C LYS A 112 -5.01 -3.55 23.96
N ASN A 113 -4.03 -4.18 24.63
CA ASN A 113 -2.60 -3.91 24.44
C ASN A 113 -1.98 -4.79 23.33
N GLY A 114 -2.80 -5.58 22.63
CA GLY A 114 -2.35 -6.50 21.58
C GLY A 114 -1.46 -7.62 22.10
N PHE A 115 -1.76 -8.16 23.29
CA PHE A 115 -1.04 -9.33 23.83
C PHE A 115 -1.28 -10.56 22.96
N GLY A 116 -0.21 -11.19 22.45
CA GLY A 116 -0.31 -12.31 21.50
C GLY A 116 -0.24 -11.91 20.02
N LEU A 117 -0.25 -10.62 19.70
CA LEU A 117 0.03 -10.12 18.36
C LEU A 117 1.54 -10.00 18.10
N ASN A 118 1.96 -10.31 16.88
CA ASN A 118 3.35 -10.13 16.44
C ASN A 118 3.66 -8.66 16.09
N LYS A 119 3.86 -7.85 17.13
CA LYS A 119 4.16 -6.41 17.03
C LYS A 119 5.63 -6.10 16.74
N ARG A 120 6.53 -7.08 16.89
CA ARG A 120 7.96 -6.88 16.65
C ARG A 120 8.21 -6.87 15.14
N PRO A 121 8.82 -5.79 14.60
CA PRO A 121 9.13 -5.73 13.18
C PRO A 121 10.13 -6.81 12.77
N ASN A 122 10.19 -7.08 11.46
CA ASN A 122 11.27 -7.82 10.83
C ASN A 122 12.12 -6.84 10.00
N PRO A 123 13.15 -6.19 10.58
CA PRO A 123 13.90 -5.16 9.89
C PRO A 123 14.58 -5.64 8.60
N MET A 124 15.11 -6.87 8.59
CA MET A 124 15.73 -7.45 7.39
C MET A 124 14.71 -7.62 6.26
N GLY A 125 13.54 -8.19 6.58
CA GLY A 125 12.46 -8.36 5.61
C GLY A 125 11.84 -7.02 5.16
N PHE A 126 11.78 -6.03 6.03
CA PHE A 126 11.38 -4.67 5.68
C PHE A 126 12.40 -4.02 4.73
N ASN A 127 13.69 -4.08 5.05
CA ASN A 127 14.74 -3.48 4.24
C ASN A 127 14.85 -4.13 2.86
N LEU A 128 14.67 -5.45 2.78
CA LEU A 128 14.61 -6.15 1.50
C LEU A 128 13.49 -5.60 0.61
N ARG A 129 12.28 -5.41 1.17
CA ARG A 129 11.15 -4.81 0.45
C ARG A 129 11.46 -3.39 -0.01
N TYR A 130 12.05 -2.59 0.87
CA TYR A 130 12.47 -1.23 0.57
C TYR A 130 13.50 -1.16 -0.57
N GLU A 131 14.57 -1.96 -0.53
CA GLU A 131 15.58 -1.99 -1.60
C GLU A 131 15.00 -2.49 -2.93
N ASN A 132 14.05 -3.42 -2.89
CA ASN A 132 13.33 -3.87 -4.07
C ASN A 132 12.43 -2.77 -4.65
N GLY A 133 11.81 -1.97 -3.78
CA GLY A 133 11.09 -0.76 -4.16
C GLY A 133 11.97 0.26 -4.89
N LYS A 134 13.23 0.43 -4.46
CA LYS A 134 14.20 1.30 -5.17
C LYS A 134 14.48 0.80 -6.59
N ILE A 135 14.61 -0.51 -6.78
CA ILE A 135 14.76 -1.09 -8.13
C ILE A 135 13.51 -0.81 -8.96
N CYS A 136 12.32 -1.04 -8.39
CA CYS A 136 11.05 -0.75 -9.05
C CYS A 136 10.88 0.72 -9.43
N GLY A 137 11.28 1.66 -8.57
CA GLY A 137 11.21 3.09 -8.85
C GLY A 137 12.03 3.48 -10.08
N ARG A 138 13.24 2.90 -10.25
CA ARG A 138 14.05 3.10 -11.46
C ARG A 138 13.38 2.50 -12.71
N ASN A 139 12.84 1.29 -12.59
CA ASN A 139 12.12 0.64 -13.67
C ASN A 139 10.87 1.46 -14.07
N MET A 140 10.18 2.06 -13.10
CA MET A 140 9.00 2.88 -13.33
C MET A 140 9.34 4.14 -14.12
N LEU A 141 10.44 4.83 -13.79
CA LEU A 141 10.90 6.00 -14.56
C LEU A 141 11.23 5.64 -16.01
N ARG A 142 11.87 4.48 -16.23
CA ARG A 142 12.15 3.97 -17.57
C ARG A 142 10.86 3.63 -18.32
N PHE A 143 9.94 2.92 -17.67
CA PHE A 143 8.62 2.59 -18.20
C PHE A 143 7.84 3.82 -18.64
N LEU A 144 7.78 4.85 -17.79
CA LEU A 144 7.07 6.09 -18.07
C LEU A 144 7.67 6.79 -19.29
N LYS A 145 9.00 6.88 -19.38
CA LYS A 145 9.68 7.47 -20.53
C LYS A 145 9.39 6.72 -21.83
N ASP A 146 9.42 5.39 -21.80
CA ASP A 146 9.31 4.56 -23.00
C ASP A 146 7.85 4.37 -23.45
N SER A 147 6.92 4.19 -22.51
CA SER A 147 5.55 3.74 -22.75
C SER A 147 4.49 4.82 -22.52
N LEU A 148 4.80 5.87 -21.76
CA LEU A 148 3.90 6.98 -21.46
C LEU A 148 4.61 8.33 -21.64
N PRO A 149 5.17 8.63 -22.83
CA PRO A 149 6.01 9.81 -23.04
C PRO A 149 5.29 11.15 -22.83
N SER A 150 3.95 11.15 -22.80
CA SER A 150 3.16 12.33 -22.44
C SER A 150 3.11 12.62 -20.93
N VAL A 151 3.57 11.67 -20.10
CA VAL A 151 3.71 11.87 -18.65
C VAL A 151 5.09 12.48 -18.39
N GLY A 152 5.09 13.74 -17.97
CA GLY A 152 6.28 14.55 -17.82
C GLY A 152 6.66 14.82 -16.37
N GLU A 153 7.82 15.46 -16.22
CA GLU A 153 8.20 16.08 -14.96
C GLU A 153 7.17 17.15 -14.59
N ARG A 154 6.71 17.15 -13.33
CA ARG A 154 5.61 17.98 -12.76
C ARG A 154 4.18 17.42 -12.90
N ASP A 155 4.00 16.26 -13.51
CA ASP A 155 2.72 15.56 -13.39
C ASP A 155 2.48 15.07 -11.95
N THR A 156 1.22 14.85 -11.61
CA THR A 156 0.83 14.44 -10.26
C THR A 156 0.87 12.92 -10.15
N LEU A 157 1.52 12.42 -9.10
CA LEU A 157 1.50 11.02 -8.72
C LEU A 157 0.70 10.82 -7.44
N ASP A 158 -0.35 10.03 -7.53
CA ASP A 158 -1.07 9.49 -6.37
C ASP A 158 -0.70 8.04 -6.15
N ILE A 159 -0.70 7.62 -4.88
CA ILE A 159 -0.25 6.29 -4.49
C ILE A 159 -1.27 5.63 -3.57
N VAL A 160 -1.54 4.36 -3.83
CA VAL A 160 -2.27 3.49 -2.90
C VAL A 160 -1.39 2.29 -2.61
N CYS A 161 -1.05 2.09 -1.34
CA CYS A 161 -0.24 0.96 -0.91
C CYS A 161 -0.92 0.18 0.19
N HIS A 162 -0.72 -1.15 0.20
CA HIS A 162 -1.34 -2.03 1.18
C HIS A 162 -0.31 -2.97 1.82
N SER A 163 -0.37 -3.14 3.15
CA SER A 163 0.38 -4.18 3.88
C SER A 163 1.89 -4.08 3.61
N MET A 164 2.51 -5.14 3.09
CA MET A 164 3.92 -5.16 2.69
C MET A 164 4.29 -4.09 1.65
N GLY A 165 3.33 -3.68 0.83
CA GLY A 165 3.50 -2.65 -0.19
C GLY A 165 3.92 -1.29 0.39
N TYR A 166 3.71 -1.05 1.69
CA TYR A 166 4.19 0.16 2.37
C TYR A 166 5.72 0.30 2.30
N ALA A 167 6.47 -0.73 2.74
CA ALA A 167 7.93 -0.72 2.72
C ALA A 167 8.46 -0.57 1.28
N TYR A 168 7.81 -1.26 0.34
CA TYR A 168 8.12 -1.19 -1.09
C TYR A 168 7.91 0.22 -1.66
N THR A 169 6.79 0.84 -1.31
CA THR A 169 6.45 2.21 -1.72
C THR A 169 7.46 3.24 -1.21
N LEU A 170 7.93 3.10 0.04
CA LEU A 170 8.99 3.98 0.55
C LEU A 170 10.25 3.90 -0.31
N GLY A 171 10.62 2.70 -0.77
CA GLY A 171 11.74 2.50 -1.68
C GLY A 171 11.52 3.19 -3.03
N ILE A 172 10.34 3.03 -3.61
CA ILE A 172 9.93 3.70 -4.86
C ILE A 172 10.06 5.22 -4.73
N LEU A 173 9.55 5.80 -3.64
CA LEU A 173 9.54 7.25 -3.41
C LEU A 173 10.94 7.86 -3.49
N THR A 174 11.95 7.18 -2.95
CA THR A 174 13.34 7.68 -3.00
C THR A 174 13.91 7.84 -4.40
N GLN A 175 13.27 7.25 -5.42
CA GLN A 175 13.71 7.35 -6.81
C GLN A 175 12.89 8.37 -7.61
N ILE A 176 11.63 8.59 -7.24
CA ILE A 176 10.67 9.32 -8.08
C ILE A 176 10.20 10.66 -7.51
N ASP A 177 10.45 10.92 -6.22
CA ASP A 177 9.87 12.06 -5.51
C ASP A 177 10.37 13.44 -5.97
N THR A 178 11.46 13.49 -6.74
CA THR A 178 12.00 14.71 -7.37
C THR A 178 11.47 14.93 -8.78
N ARG A 179 10.79 13.94 -9.37
CA ARG A 179 10.29 13.97 -10.76
C ARG A 179 8.80 14.28 -10.83
N PHE A 180 8.05 13.92 -9.80
CA PHE A 180 6.60 14.08 -9.73
C PHE A 180 6.20 15.10 -8.68
N HIS A 181 5.10 15.80 -8.94
CA HIS A 181 4.33 16.41 -7.86
C HIS A 181 3.64 15.29 -7.08
N LEU A 182 3.92 15.18 -5.78
CA LEU A 182 3.32 14.15 -4.95
C LEU A 182 1.91 14.60 -4.55
N GLY A 183 0.89 14.01 -5.17
CA GLY A 183 -0.50 14.33 -4.92
C GLY A 183 -0.96 13.73 -3.60
N LYS A 184 -1.68 12.61 -3.65
CA LYS A 184 -2.25 11.97 -2.48
C LYS A 184 -1.70 10.57 -2.27
N ILE A 185 -1.54 10.16 -1.01
CA ILE A 185 -1.19 8.77 -0.67
C ILE A 185 -2.18 8.16 0.31
N LEU A 186 -2.65 6.96 -0.03
CA LEU A 186 -3.48 6.12 0.80
C LEU A 186 -2.70 4.88 1.25
N ILE A 187 -2.49 4.77 2.56
CA ILE A 187 -1.71 3.70 3.20
C ILE A 187 -2.67 2.77 3.94
N LEU A 188 -2.92 1.60 3.36
CA LEU A 188 -3.88 0.62 3.88
C LEU A 188 -3.14 -0.44 4.71
N SER A 189 -3.53 -0.60 5.97
CA SER A 189 -3.05 -1.65 6.88
C SER A 189 -1.53 -1.94 6.77
N PRO A 190 -0.66 -0.91 6.84
CA PRO A 190 0.78 -1.07 6.59
C PRO A 190 1.43 -2.09 7.52
N GLU A 191 2.35 -2.89 7.00
CA GLU A 191 3.16 -3.79 7.82
C GLU A 191 4.40 -3.06 8.37
N SER A 192 4.69 -3.26 9.66
CA SER A 192 5.80 -2.59 10.36
C SER A 192 5.83 -1.05 10.18
N PRO A 193 4.70 -0.34 10.40
CA PRO A 193 4.55 1.08 10.03
C PRO A 193 5.53 2.02 10.73
N ARG A 194 6.09 1.61 11.87
CA ARG A 194 7.07 2.40 12.65
C ARG A 194 8.53 2.20 12.25
N GLN A 195 8.83 1.22 11.39
CA GLN A 195 10.21 0.88 11.03
C GLN A 195 10.90 2.03 10.27
N MET A 196 10.21 2.58 9.28
CA MET A 196 10.66 3.70 8.46
C MET A 196 9.45 4.57 8.11
N GLY A 197 9.69 5.88 7.96
CA GLY A 197 8.69 6.86 7.57
C GLY A 197 9.18 7.69 6.39
N TYR A 198 8.40 8.68 6.02
CA TYR A 198 8.71 9.64 4.97
C TYR A 198 8.42 11.06 5.47
N ASP A 199 8.82 12.08 4.70
CA ASP A 199 8.28 13.42 4.90
C ASP A 199 6.90 13.49 4.26
N TRP A 200 5.87 13.19 5.06
CA TRP A 200 4.49 13.16 4.59
C TRP A 200 3.97 14.52 4.13
N ASN A 201 4.62 15.63 4.53
CA ASN A 201 4.23 16.97 4.09
C ASN A 201 4.62 17.25 2.63
N ARG A 202 5.40 16.36 1.98
CA ARG A 202 5.65 16.42 0.54
C ARG A 202 4.45 16.04 -0.30
N PHE A 203 3.52 15.24 0.23
CA PHE A 203 2.24 14.96 -0.43
C PHE A 203 1.24 16.09 -0.17
N ASP A 204 0.33 16.35 -1.09
CA ASP A 204 -0.83 17.22 -0.86
C ASP A 204 -1.73 16.66 0.27
N GLU A 205 -1.95 15.35 0.30
CA GLU A 205 -2.81 14.68 1.29
C GLU A 205 -2.34 13.24 1.61
N VAL A 206 -2.39 12.86 2.89
CA VAL A 206 -1.94 11.55 3.40
C VAL A 206 -3.00 10.92 4.28
N TRP A 207 -3.48 9.74 3.89
CA TRP A 207 -4.41 8.95 4.69
C TRP A 207 -3.82 7.59 5.04
N GLN A 208 -3.91 7.21 6.31
CA GLN A 208 -3.64 5.84 6.75
C GLN A 208 -4.93 5.20 7.26
N TYR A 209 -5.34 4.10 6.63
CA TYR A 209 -6.46 3.30 7.12
C TYR A 209 -5.99 2.02 7.79
N GLY A 210 -6.68 1.61 8.87
CA GLY A 210 -6.41 0.32 9.49
C GLY A 210 -7.03 0.19 10.88
N SER A 211 -6.50 -0.75 11.67
CA SER A 211 -6.93 -0.96 13.05
C SER A 211 -6.37 0.09 14.02
N ASN A 212 -7.07 0.28 15.15
CA ASN A 212 -6.77 1.29 16.17
C ASN A 212 -5.92 0.78 17.35
N LEU A 213 -5.09 -0.24 17.11
CA LEU A 213 -4.23 -0.81 18.15
C LEU A 213 -3.35 0.28 18.80
N GLY A 214 -3.34 0.31 20.13
CA GLY A 214 -2.56 1.27 20.91
C GLY A 214 -3.21 2.65 21.11
N GLU A 215 -4.37 2.91 20.52
CA GLU A 215 -5.14 4.13 20.75
C GLU A 215 -5.84 4.13 22.12
N LYS A 216 -6.16 5.32 22.67
CA LYS A 216 -6.90 5.45 23.94
C LYS A 216 -8.21 4.66 23.96
N LYS A 217 -8.89 4.56 22.81
CA LYS A 217 -10.12 3.80 22.60
C LYS A 217 -9.90 2.56 21.72
N ALA A 218 -8.74 1.91 21.85
CA ALA A 218 -8.42 0.69 21.10
C ALA A 218 -9.47 -0.41 21.29
N ASP A 219 -9.77 -1.10 20.20
CA ASP A 219 -10.62 -2.29 20.22
C ASP A 219 -9.93 -3.46 20.92
N LEU A 220 -10.74 -4.43 21.36
CA LEU A 220 -10.24 -5.71 21.87
C LEU A 220 -9.45 -6.45 20.80
N ILE A 221 -8.46 -7.25 21.22
CA ILE A 221 -7.57 -7.99 20.31
C ILE A 221 -8.31 -8.82 19.24
N VAL A 222 -9.47 -9.40 19.56
CA VAL A 222 -10.27 -10.18 18.61
C VAL A 222 -10.76 -9.37 17.41
N PHE A 223 -10.80 -8.04 17.52
CA PHE A 223 -11.17 -7.09 16.46
C PHE A 223 -9.98 -6.39 15.82
N GLN A 224 -8.76 -6.61 16.33
CA GLN A 224 -7.55 -6.01 15.79
C GLN A 224 -7.04 -6.76 14.56
N ASP A 225 -6.27 -6.08 13.73
CA ASP A 225 -5.47 -6.70 12.67
C ASP A 225 -4.38 -7.59 13.30
N GLY A 226 -4.47 -8.88 13.01
CA GLY A 226 -3.52 -9.90 13.46
C GLY A 226 -2.58 -10.40 12.38
N ILE A 227 -2.70 -9.90 11.14
CA ILE A 227 -1.78 -10.13 10.02
C ILE A 227 -0.65 -9.09 10.04
N ALA A 228 -1.01 -7.83 10.26
CA ALA A 228 -0.06 -6.74 10.42
C ALA A 228 -0.53 -5.86 11.58
N PRO A 229 -0.07 -6.12 12.82
CA PRO A 229 -0.47 -5.30 13.96
C PRO A 229 -0.17 -3.81 13.71
N GLN A 230 -1.23 -3.00 13.71
CA GLN A 230 -1.21 -1.64 13.21
C GLN A 230 -0.66 -0.63 14.22
N ALA A 231 -0.07 0.45 13.71
CA ALA A 231 0.26 1.66 14.44
C ALA A 231 0.34 2.83 13.45
N ALA A 232 0.40 4.08 13.91
CA ALA A 232 0.69 5.21 13.04
C ALA A 232 1.99 4.99 12.26
N VAL A 233 2.00 5.27 10.96
CA VAL A 233 3.24 5.30 10.18
C VAL A 233 4.18 6.36 10.75
N LYS A 234 5.48 6.06 10.76
CA LYS A 234 6.48 6.94 11.35
C LYS A 234 6.42 8.33 10.71
N ASN A 235 6.48 9.38 11.52
CA ASN A 235 6.34 10.81 11.16
C ASN A 235 4.93 11.28 10.79
N LEU A 236 3.89 10.43 10.84
CA LEU A 236 2.52 10.88 10.52
C LEU A 236 2.01 11.95 11.50
N ASP A 237 2.53 11.94 12.73
CA ASP A 237 2.29 12.93 13.78
C ASP A 237 2.83 14.33 13.44
N GLN A 238 3.70 14.44 12.42
CA GLN A 238 4.29 15.71 11.95
C GLN A 238 3.51 16.32 10.77
N LEU A 239 2.39 15.73 10.38
CA LEU A 239 1.57 16.17 9.27
C LEU A 239 0.92 17.53 9.58
N LEU A 240 1.03 18.49 8.66
CA LEU A 240 0.40 19.80 8.82
C LEU A 240 -1.14 19.66 8.89
N PRO A 241 -1.83 20.56 9.62
CA PRO A 241 -3.28 20.54 9.69
C PRO A 241 -3.92 20.54 8.30
N GLY A 242 -4.94 19.70 8.12
CA GLY A 242 -5.68 19.58 6.85
C GLY A 242 -5.03 18.68 5.80
N LYS A 243 -3.81 18.17 6.02
CA LYS A 243 -3.13 17.27 5.06
C LYS A 243 -3.47 15.78 5.24
N GLY A 244 -4.50 15.47 6.02
CA GLY A 244 -5.00 14.11 6.23
C GLY A 244 -4.83 13.58 7.65
N GLY A 245 -4.58 12.27 7.80
CA GLY A 245 -4.46 11.63 9.12
C GLY A 245 -4.74 10.12 9.12
N ARG A 246 -5.27 9.60 10.24
CA ARG A 246 -5.61 8.18 10.41
C ARG A 246 -7.11 7.99 10.46
N LEU A 247 -7.61 7.02 9.70
CA LEU A 247 -8.99 6.57 9.79
C LEU A 247 -9.02 5.10 10.21
N PHE A 248 -9.90 4.77 11.14
CA PHE A 248 -10.01 3.43 11.68
C PHE A 248 -11.19 2.67 11.11
N VAL A 249 -11.05 1.34 10.98
CA VAL A 249 -12.13 0.46 10.55
C VAL A 249 -13.37 0.71 11.44
N PRO A 250 -14.53 1.10 10.87
CA PRO A 250 -15.73 1.40 11.63
C PRO A 250 -16.22 0.20 12.45
N LYS A 251 -16.89 0.46 13.58
CA LYS A 251 -17.42 -0.61 14.43
C LYS A 251 -18.47 -1.49 13.74
N THR A 252 -19.17 -0.91 12.77
CA THR A 252 -20.21 -1.54 11.94
C THR A 252 -19.62 -2.42 10.84
N ALA A 253 -18.33 -2.27 10.51
CA ALA A 253 -17.66 -3.08 9.50
C ALA A 253 -17.15 -4.41 10.08
N PRO A 254 -16.98 -5.46 9.25
CA PRO A 254 -16.34 -6.71 9.67
C PRO A 254 -14.92 -6.45 10.19
N ARG A 255 -14.65 -6.89 11.43
CA ARG A 255 -13.36 -6.72 12.11
C ARG A 255 -12.83 -8.03 12.67
N GLY A 256 -11.50 -8.11 12.79
CA GLY A 256 -10.76 -9.18 13.43
C GLY A 256 -9.48 -9.55 12.71
N SER A 257 -8.77 -10.55 13.23
CA SER A 257 -7.38 -10.85 12.84
C SER A 257 -7.11 -10.84 11.33
N CYS A 258 -8.02 -11.38 10.52
CA CYS A 258 -7.90 -11.35 9.05
C CYS A 258 -8.74 -10.24 8.41
N TYR A 259 -9.94 -9.96 8.97
CA TYR A 259 -10.90 -9.04 8.36
C TYR A 259 -10.46 -7.59 8.45
N SER A 260 -9.80 -7.20 9.53
CA SER A 260 -9.24 -5.85 9.69
C SER A 260 -8.00 -5.59 8.84
N HIS A 261 -7.53 -6.58 8.07
CA HIS A 261 -6.41 -6.45 7.13
C HIS A 261 -6.86 -6.60 5.67
N HIS A 262 -7.76 -7.54 5.40
CA HIS A 262 -8.05 -7.97 4.04
C HIS A 262 -8.94 -6.96 3.29
N LEU A 263 -8.49 -6.46 2.14
CA LEU A 263 -9.17 -5.40 1.37
C LEU A 263 -10.62 -5.72 0.99
N SER A 264 -10.98 -6.99 0.75
CA SER A 264 -12.37 -7.39 0.49
C SER A 264 -13.34 -7.13 1.66
N LYS A 265 -12.83 -6.75 2.83
CA LYS A 265 -13.61 -6.39 4.03
C LYS A 265 -13.59 -4.90 4.34
N PHE A 266 -12.96 -4.09 3.48
CA PHE A 266 -12.87 -2.66 3.68
C PHE A 266 -14.03 -1.89 3.03
N ASP A 267 -15.06 -2.56 2.49
CA ASP A 267 -16.20 -1.99 1.75
C ASP A 267 -16.77 -0.66 2.31
N TRP A 268 -16.68 -0.45 3.63
CA TRP A 268 -16.90 0.83 4.30
C TRP A 268 -16.18 2.03 3.65
N PHE A 269 -15.05 1.86 2.97
CA PHE A 269 -14.38 2.87 2.16
C PHE A 269 -15.30 3.49 1.09
N LEU A 270 -16.18 2.69 0.52
CA LEU A 270 -17.16 3.14 -0.48
C LEU A 270 -18.20 4.09 0.12
N SER A 271 -18.39 4.05 1.44
CA SER A 271 -19.33 4.92 2.15
C SER A 271 -18.78 6.31 2.47
N ILE A 272 -17.47 6.52 2.36
CA ILE A 272 -16.82 7.82 2.60
C ILE A 272 -17.05 8.73 1.39
N ARG A 273 -17.73 9.85 1.60
CA ARG A 273 -18.13 10.81 0.55
C ARG A 273 -17.19 12.01 0.48
N PRO A 274 -17.18 12.77 -0.64
CA PRO A 274 -16.47 14.04 -0.70
C PRO A 274 -16.87 14.95 0.47
N GLY A 275 -15.87 15.47 1.19
CA GLY A 275 -16.04 16.29 2.39
C GLY A 275 -15.99 15.51 3.71
N ASP A 276 -16.13 14.18 3.69
CA ASP A 276 -15.98 13.37 4.90
C ASP A 276 -14.51 13.24 5.32
N TYR A 277 -14.27 13.15 6.63
CA TYR A 277 -12.93 12.89 7.16
C TYR A 277 -12.42 11.54 6.67
N GLY A 278 -11.26 11.57 6.02
CA GLY A 278 -10.68 10.39 5.40
C GLY A 278 -11.10 10.16 3.97
N TYR A 279 -11.83 11.06 3.30
CA TYR A 279 -12.12 10.89 1.88
C TYR A 279 -10.84 10.89 1.04
N PHE A 280 -10.67 9.86 0.19
CA PHE A 280 -9.57 9.77 -0.76
C PHE A 280 -10.12 9.83 -2.19
N GLY A 281 -9.90 10.97 -2.84
CA GLY A 281 -10.33 11.36 -4.18
C GLY A 281 -9.60 12.63 -4.62
N PRO A 282 -9.84 13.18 -5.83
CA PRO A 282 -9.15 14.37 -6.32
C PRO A 282 -9.28 15.58 -5.38
#